data_AF-A0A4Q2KRE0-F1
#
_entry.id   AF-A0A4Q2KRE0-F1
#
_cell.length_a   1.000
_cell.length_b   1.000
_cell.length_c   1.000
_cell.angle_alpha   90.00
_cell.angle_beta   90.00
_cell.angle_gamma   90.00
#
_symmetry.space_group_name_H-M   'P 1'
#
loop_
_entity.id
_entity.type
_entity.pdbx_description
1 polymer ?
#
loop_
_entity_poly.entity_id
_entity_poly.type
_entity_poly.pdbx_seq_one_letter_code
_entity_poly.pdbx_strand_id
1 'polypeptide(L)' 'MTKYRFITPHRKGKWYPDLKQAQFFANSIGAGFLERMTGRFVAYPGTSLEALESPDQSAK' A
#
# COMPACT_ATOMS: atom_id res chain seq x y z
N MET A 1 13.21 8.40 -1.14
CA MET A 1 12.52 7.11 -0.79
C MET A 1 11.01 7.17 -1.10
N THR A 2 10.45 6.16 -1.77
CA THR A 2 9.00 6.07 -2.08
C THR A 2 8.23 5.36 -0.98
N LYS A 3 7.09 5.91 -0.57
CA LYS A 3 6.17 5.29 0.40
C LYS A 3 4.89 4.88 -0.30
N TYR A 4 4.27 3.80 0.16
CA TYR A 4 3.05 3.22 -0.41
C TYR A 4 1.94 3.14 0.63
N ARG A 5 0.70 3.44 0.25
CA ARG A 5 -0.49 3.16 1.08
C ARG A 5 -1.66 2.74 0.23
N PHE A 6 -2.54 1.93 0.79
CA PHE A 6 -3.85 1.64 0.20
C PHE A 6 -4.94 2.51 0.83
N ILE A 7 -5.89 2.92 0.01
CA ILE A 7 -7.07 3.69 0.41
C ILE A 7 -8.30 2.94 -0.04
N THR A 8 -9.28 2.84 0.85
CA THR A 8 -10.63 2.35 0.58
C THR A 8 -11.61 3.52 0.69
N PRO A 9 -12.89 3.36 0.26
CA PRO A 9 -13.89 4.42 0.38
C PRO A 9 -14.10 4.90 1.83
N HIS A 10 -13.87 4.03 2.82
CA HIS A 10 -14.14 4.31 4.23
C HIS A 10 -12.89 4.45 5.10
N ARG A 11 -11.72 3.96 4.66
CA ARG A 11 -10.49 3.92 5.47
C ARG A 11 -9.26 4.26 4.65
N LYS A 12 -8.28 4.91 5.29
CA LYS A 12 -6.96 5.18 4.72
C LYS A 12 -5.91 4.36 5.46
N GLY A 13 -5.11 3.60 4.71
CA GLY A 13 -3.98 2.86 5.26
C GLY A 13 -2.83 3.77 5.68
N LYS A 14 -1.93 3.20 6.48
CA LYS A 14 -0.65 3.83 6.83
C LYS A 14 0.26 3.85 5.61
N TRP A 15 1.16 4.83 5.56
CA TRP A 15 2.28 4.84 4.63
C TRP A 15 3.35 3.82 5.07
N TYR A 16 3.70 2.92 4.15
CA TYR A 16 4.75 1.93 4.31
C TYR A 16 5.92 2.24 3.37
N PRO A 17 7.17 1.93 3.75
CA PRO A 17 8.33 2.10 2.86
C PRO A 17 8.30 1.15 1.66
N ASP A 18 7.63 0.00 1.78
CA ASP A 18 7.61 -1.04 0.75
C ASP A 18 6.21 -1.38 0.28
N LEU A 19 6.04 -1.61 -1.03
CA LEU A 19 4.77 -2.04 -1.61
C LEU A 19 4.30 -3.38 -1.03
N LYS A 20 5.20 -4.33 -0.82
CA LYS A 20 4.88 -5.63 -0.18
C LYS A 20 4.30 -5.45 1.21
N GLN A 21 4.85 -4.52 2.00
CA GLN A 21 4.36 -4.25 3.33
C GLN A 21 2.98 -3.60 3.28
N ALA A 22 2.76 -2.65 2.36
CA ALA A 22 1.43 -2.09 2.12
C ALA A 22 0.41 -3.16 1.72
N GLN A 23 0.78 -4.10 0.84
CA GLN A 23 -0.10 -5.21 0.41
C GLN A 23 -0.41 -6.17 1.56
N PHE A 24 0.58 -6.47 2.40
CA PHE A 24 0.42 -7.34 3.56
C PHE A 24 -0.61 -6.79 4.56
N PHE A 25 -0.57 -5.48 4.80
CA PHE A 25 -1.52 -4.81 5.70
C PHE A 25 -2.82 -4.36 5.01
N ALA A 26 -2.97 -4.51 3.69
CA ALA A 26 -4.17 -4.10 2.97
C ALA A 26 -5.44 -4.80 3.50
N ASN A 27 -5.34 -6.05 3.94
CA ASN A 27 -6.50 -6.79 4.46
C ASN A 27 -7.08 -6.17 5.74
N SER A 28 -6.23 -5.61 6.62
CA SER A 28 -6.68 -5.05 7.90
C SER A 28 -7.58 -3.80 7.73
N ILE A 29 -7.47 -3.11 6.60
CA ILE A 29 -8.29 -1.94 6.27
C ILE A 29 -9.39 -2.23 5.25
N GLY A 30 -9.50 -3.49 4.78
CA GLY A 30 -10.43 -3.89 3.72
C GLY A 30 -10.03 -3.40 2.33
N ALA A 31 -8.74 -3.24 2.06
CA ALA A 31 -8.21 -2.78 0.77
C ALA A 31 -7.89 -3.93 -0.20
N GLY A 32 -7.62 -5.13 0.31
CA GLY A 32 -7.29 -6.26 -0.54
C GLY A 32 -6.72 -7.42 0.25
N PHE A 33 -6.51 -8.53 -0.46
CA PHE A 33 -5.98 -9.75 0.10
C PHE A 33 -4.66 -10.11 -0.57
N LEU A 34 -3.63 -10.34 0.24
CA LEU A 34 -2.36 -10.89 -0.21
C LEU A 34 -2.35 -12.39 0.08
N GLU A 35 -2.45 -13.20 -0.97
CA GLU A 35 -2.34 -14.64 -0.85
C GLU A 35 -0.87 -15.02 -0.62
N ARG A 36 -0.55 -15.54 0.57
CA ARG A 36 0.84 -15.77 0.97
C ARG A 36 1.52 -16.93 0.25
N MET A 37 0.75 -17.88 -0.29
CA MET A 37 1.30 -19.07 -0.94
C MET A 37 1.80 -18.77 -2.35
N THR A 38 1.03 -18.05 -3.16
CA THR A 38 1.45 -17.62 -4.50
C THR A 38 2.10 -16.25 -4.55
N GLY A 39 1.95 -15.44 -3.49
CA GLY A 39 2.37 -14.03 -3.47
C GLY A 39 1.45 -13.12 -4.29
N ARG A 40 0.28 -13.62 -4.74
CA ARG A 40 -0.66 -12.85 -5.54
C ARG A 40 -1.44 -11.88 -4.65
N PHE A 41 -1.45 -10.61 -5.05
CA PHE A 41 -2.27 -9.58 -4.42
C PHE A 41 -3.54 -9.35 -5.23
N VAL A 42 -4.68 -9.26 -4.53
CA VAL A 42 -5.97 -8.93 -5.11
C VAL A 42 -6.54 -7.72 -4.36
N ALA A 43 -6.66 -6.59 -5.06
CA ALA A 43 -7.31 -5.40 -4.51
C ALA A 43 -8.84 -5.59 -4.50
N TYR A 44 -9.51 -5.13 -3.44
CA TYR A 44 -10.96 -5.12 -3.39
C TYR A 44 -11.53 -3.94 -4.19
N PRO A 45 -12.79 -4.05 -4.70
CA PRO A 45 -13.43 -2.97 -5.44
C PRO A 45 -13.42 -1.64 -4.69
N GLY A 46 -13.13 -0.55 -5.40
CA GLY A 46 -13.04 0.79 -4.81
C GLY A 46 -11.76 1.06 -4.02
N THR A 47 -10.80 0.15 -4.02
CA THR A 47 -9.48 0.37 -3.42
C THR A 47 -8.54 1.04 -4.42
N SER A 48 -7.78 2.03 -3.96
CA SER A 48 -6.70 2.67 -4.72
C SER A 48 -5.36 2.55 -4.01
N LEU A 49 -4.27 2.43 -4.77
CA LEU A 49 -2.90 2.51 -4.28
C LEU A 49 -2.39 3.94 -4.48
N GLU A 50 -1.84 4.53 -3.43
CA GLU A 50 -1.08 5.77 -3.53
C GLU A 50 0.41 5.50 -3.29
N ALA A 51 1.24 6.17 -4.08
CA ALA A 51 2.69 6.20 -3.92
C ALA A 51 3.13 7.66 -3.70
N LEU A 52 3.91 7.89 -2.65
CA LEU A 52 4.52 9.17 -2.35
C LEU A 52 6.03 9.03 -2.57
N GLU A 53 6.51 9.56 -3.68
CA GLU A 53 7.93 9.74 -3.88
C GLU A 53 8.39 10.90 -3.00
N SER A 54 9.11 10.60 -1.92
CA SER A 54 9.75 11.66 -1.14
C SER A 54 10.96 12.10 -1.95
N PRO A 55 11.04 13.38 -2.39
CA PRO A 55 12.24 13.87 -3.05
C PRO A 55 13.39 13.65 -2.08
N ASP A 56 14.35 12.85 -2.52
CA ASP A 56 15.57 12.60 -1.77
C ASP A 56 16.22 13.97 -1.53
N GLN A 57 16.26 14.40 -0.27
CA GLN A 57 16.97 15.60 0.15
C GLN A 57 18.49 15.32 0.11
N SER A 58 19.01 14.83 -1.01
CA SER A 58 20.45 14.69 -1.28
C SER A 58 20.93 15.81 -2.22
N ALA A 59 20.52 17.03 -1.90
CA ALA A 59 21.07 18.24 -2.49
C ALA A 59 21.31 19.28 -1.40
N LYS A 60 22.29 19.00 -0.53
CA LYS A 60 23.12 20.04 0.11
C LYS A 60 24.39 19.48 0.70
#